data_AF-A0A821CDZ2-F1
#
_entry.id   AF-A0A821CDZ2-F1
#
_cell.length_a   1.000
_cell.length_b   1.000
_cell.length_c   1.000
_cell.angle_alpha   90.00
_cell.angle_beta   90.00
_cell.angle_gamma   90.00
#
_symmetry.space_group_name_H-M   'P 1'
#
loop_
_entity.id
_entity.type
_entity.pdbx_description
1 polymer ?
#
loop_
_entity_poly.entity_id
_entity_poly.type
_entity_poly.pdbx_seq_one_letter_code
_entity_poly.pdbx_strand_id
1 'polypeptide(L)'
;MKKRHKSKAAQLAAERDVELYVRLEIEDQVIAEEYVLRNAIDRAINTLFGEIGSQLIHVEIVSFRYGTAMIRTKAKMLNQVRSALAFYGIHDKRECAFRIDTKSEEDNNNDNDDDDDEEEEKSLTMPMD
;
A
#
# COMPACT_ATOMS: atom_id res chain seq x y z
N MET A 1 17.95 -8.00 27.19
CA MET A 1 17.05 -7.91 26.01
C MET A 1 16.34 -6.56 26.02
N LYS A 2 16.77 -5.60 25.19
CA LYS A 2 16.16 -4.26 25.13
C LYS A 2 14.92 -4.30 24.22
N LYS A 3 13.73 -4.07 24.79
CA LYS A 3 12.50 -3.89 24.02
C LYS A 3 12.60 -2.55 23.30
N ARG A 4 12.75 -2.55 21.96
CA ARG A 4 12.65 -1.33 21.16
C ARG A 4 11.19 -0.86 21.20
N HIS A 5 10.91 0.15 22.03
CA HIS A 5 9.63 0.83 21.98
C HIS A 5 9.55 1.59 20.66
N LYS A 6 8.71 1.10 19.73
CA LYS A 6 8.31 1.87 18.54
C LYS A 6 7.69 3.19 19.05
N SER A 7 8.14 4.33 18.52
CA SER A 7 7.65 5.65 18.93
C SER A 7 6.15 5.78 18.64
N LYS A 8 5.41 6.53 19.48
CA LYS A 8 3.97 6.82 19.27
C LYS A 8 3.66 7.37 17.87
N ALA A 9 4.61 8.10 17.26
CA ALA A 9 4.48 8.65 15.91
C ALA A 9 4.39 7.56 14.83
N ALA A 10 5.15 6.46 14.96
CA ALA A 10 5.10 5.34 14.01
C ALA A 10 3.79 4.53 14.12
N GLN A 11 3.17 4.50 15.31
CA GLN A 11 1.86 3.88 15.49
C GLN A 11 0.76 4.74 14.84
N LEU A 12 0.80 6.06 15.01
CA LEU A 12 -0.17 6.97 14.41
C LEU A 12 -0.12 6.98 12.87
N ALA A 13 1.07 6.85 12.28
CA ALA A 13 1.22 6.73 10.83
C ALA A 13 0.62 5.43 10.27
N ALA A 14 0.68 4.33 11.03
CA ALA A 14 0.16 3.03 10.63
C ALA A 14 -1.37 2.92 10.67
N GLU A 15 -2.03 3.85 11.36
CA GLU A 15 -3.49 3.94 11.51
C GLU A 15 -4.16 4.84 10.47
N ARG A 16 -3.39 5.57 9.66
CA ARG A 16 -3.93 6.41 8.58
C ARG A 16 -4.54 5.54 7.49
N ASP A 17 -5.64 6.03 6.92
CA ASP A 17 -6.22 5.46 5.72
C ASP A 17 -5.48 5.97 4.48
N VAL A 18 -5.32 5.07 3.50
CA VAL A 18 -4.68 5.32 2.21
C VAL A 18 -5.67 4.97 1.12
N GLU A 19 -5.75 5.84 0.12
CA GLU A 19 -6.60 5.65 -1.05
C GLU A 19 -5.76 5.15 -2.23
N LEU A 20 -6.30 4.20 -2.98
CA LEU A 20 -5.69 3.61 -4.16
C LEU A 20 -6.71 3.59 -5.29
N TYR A 21 -6.29 3.87 -6.52
CA TYR A 21 -7.11 3.62 -7.69
C TYR A 21 -6.77 2.24 -8.25
N VAL A 22 -7.78 1.42 -8.44
CA VAL A 22 -7.64 0.04 -8.87
C VAL A 22 -8.55 -0.21 -10.06
N ARG A 23 -7.97 -0.74 -11.13
CA ARG A 23 -8.68 -1.20 -12.33
C ARG A 23 -8.43 -2.69 -12.51
N LEU A 24 -9.45 -3.42 -12.94
CA LEU A 24 -9.35 -4.83 -13.29
C LEU A 24 -9.43 -4.97 -14.80
N GLU A 25 -8.39 -5.58 -15.37
CA GLU A 25 -8.31 -5.97 -16.77
C GLU A 25 -8.62 -7.47 -16.82
N ILE A 26 -9.66 -7.87 -17.56
CA ILE A 26 -10.04 -9.28 -17.75
C ILE A 26 -9.97 -9.57 -19.25
N GLU A 27 -9.43 -10.72 -19.61
CA GLU A 27 -9.42 -11.23 -20.98
C GLU A 27 -10.81 -11.14 -21.63
N ASP A 28 -10.84 -10.63 -22.86
CA ASP A 28 -12.05 -10.42 -23.68
C ASP A 28 -13.14 -9.53 -23.08
N GLN A 29 -12.85 -8.76 -22.02
CA GLN A 29 -13.80 -7.85 -21.40
C GLN A 29 -13.29 -6.41 -21.40
N VAL A 30 -14.08 -5.50 -22.00
CA VAL A 30 -13.68 -4.10 -22.18
C VAL A 30 -13.66 -3.33 -20.86
N ILE A 31 -14.69 -3.53 -20.01
CA ILE A 31 -14.85 -2.84 -18.72
C ILE A 31 -15.44 -3.84 -17.71
N ALA A 32 -14.76 -4.02 -16.58
CA ALA A 32 -15.31 -4.75 -15.44
C ALA A 32 -16.33 -3.89 -14.70
N GLU A 33 -17.48 -4.45 -14.35
CA GLU A 33 -18.49 -3.77 -13.53
C GLU A 33 -18.04 -3.70 -12.06
N GLU A 34 -18.65 -2.79 -11.27
CA GLU A 34 -18.29 -2.60 -9.85
C GLU A 34 -18.37 -3.90 -9.05
N TYR A 35 -19.44 -4.69 -9.26
CA TYR A 35 -19.64 -5.93 -8.53
C TYR A 35 -18.57 -6.98 -8.88
N VAL A 36 -18.13 -7.02 -10.15
CA VAL A 36 -17.07 -7.92 -10.63
C VAL A 36 -15.75 -7.54 -9.96
N LEU A 37 -15.45 -6.24 -9.97
CA LEU A 37 -14.24 -5.71 -9.35
C LEU A 37 -14.20 -5.99 -7.84
N ARG A 38 -15.31 -5.77 -7.14
CA ARG A 38 -15.44 -6.07 -5.71
C ARG A 38 -15.18 -7.55 -5.43
N ASN A 39 -15.86 -8.44 -6.15
CA ASN A 39 -15.68 -9.89 -6.00
C ASN A 39 -14.25 -10.32 -6.34
N ALA A 40 -13.63 -9.73 -7.35
CA ALA A 40 -12.24 -10.01 -7.70
C ALA A 40 -11.27 -9.56 -6.59
N ILE A 41 -11.48 -8.39 -5.97
CA ILE A 41 -10.66 -7.91 -4.84
C ILE A 41 -10.78 -8.85 -3.64
N ASP A 42 -12.02 -9.20 -3.26
CA ASP A 42 -12.27 -10.10 -2.14
C ASP A 42 -11.64 -11.48 -2.38
N ARG A 43 -11.79 -12.01 -3.59
CA ARG A 43 -11.14 -13.27 -4.00
C ARG A 43 -9.62 -13.16 -4.00
N ALA A 44 -9.04 -12.06 -4.47
CA ALA A 44 -7.60 -11.86 -4.48
C ALA A 44 -7.01 -11.91 -3.06
N ILE A 45 -7.65 -11.19 -2.13
CA ILE A 45 -7.24 -11.15 -0.72
C ILE A 45 -7.39 -12.53 -0.09
N ASN A 46 -8.54 -13.18 -0.28
CA ASN A 46 -8.80 -14.51 0.27
C ASN A 46 -7.86 -15.58 -0.32
N THR A 47 -7.53 -15.49 -1.61
CA THR A 47 -6.61 -16.44 -2.27
C THR A 47 -5.21 -16.37 -1.67
N LEU A 48 -4.71 -15.17 -1.36
CA LEU A 48 -3.35 -15.00 -0.84
C LEU A 48 -3.25 -15.20 0.69
N PHE A 49 -4.25 -14.75 1.45
CA PHE A 49 -4.17 -14.72 2.92
C PHE A 49 -5.10 -15.72 3.62
N GLY A 50 -5.95 -16.42 2.86
CA GLY A 50 -6.98 -17.31 3.39
C GLY A 50 -8.11 -16.57 4.11
N GLU A 51 -9.10 -17.35 4.56
CA GLU A 51 -10.33 -16.81 5.15
C GLU A 51 -10.04 -15.98 6.42
N ILE A 52 -9.20 -16.49 7.32
CA ILE A 52 -8.84 -15.79 8.56
C ILE A 52 -8.05 -14.50 8.27
N GLY A 53 -7.08 -14.57 7.36
CA GLY A 53 -6.26 -13.41 7.01
C GLY A 53 -7.07 -12.32 6.30
N SER A 54 -8.02 -12.72 5.46
CA SER A 54 -8.89 -11.79 4.73
C SER A 54 -9.77 -10.95 5.66
N GLN A 55 -10.26 -11.51 6.77
CA GLN A 55 -11.07 -10.77 7.75
C GLN A 55 -10.30 -9.65 8.45
N LEU A 56 -8.96 -9.72 8.49
CA LEU A 56 -8.11 -8.69 9.09
C LEU A 56 -7.77 -7.57 8.10
N ILE A 57 -7.93 -7.81 6.80
CA ILE A 57 -7.61 -6.88 5.72
C ILE A 57 -8.91 -6.17 5.31
N HIS A 58 -9.10 -4.97 5.86
CA HIS A 58 -10.24 -4.14 5.47
C HIS A 58 -9.93 -3.33 4.21
N VAL A 59 -10.76 -3.52 3.20
CA VAL A 59 -10.79 -2.73 1.96
C VAL A 59 -12.21 -2.22 1.75
N GLU A 60 -12.35 -0.91 1.56
CA GLU A 60 -13.63 -0.26 1.27
C GLU A 60 -13.58 0.32 -0.15
N ILE A 61 -14.60 0.08 -0.98
CA ILE A 61 -14.74 0.76 -2.27
C ILE A 61 -15.47 2.08 -2.01
N VAL A 62 -14.77 3.20 -2.19
CA VAL A 62 -15.29 4.54 -1.93
C VAL A 62 -16.05 5.08 -3.14
N SER A 63 -15.57 4.79 -4.35
CA SER A 63 -16.25 5.17 -5.59
C SER A 63 -15.85 4.25 -6.74
N PHE A 64 -16.70 4.17 -7.75
CA PHE A 64 -16.45 3.43 -8.97
C PHE A 64 -16.85 4.27 -10.18
N ARG A 65 -15.92 4.48 -11.12
CA ARG A 65 -16.18 5.19 -12.38
C ARG A 65 -15.38 4.58 -13.51
N TYR A 66 -16.03 4.34 -14.65
CA TYR A 66 -15.40 3.88 -15.90
C TYR A 66 -14.47 2.65 -15.76
N GLY A 67 -14.83 1.67 -14.91
CA GLY A 67 -14.01 0.46 -14.70
C GLY A 67 -12.90 0.59 -13.66
N THR A 68 -12.76 1.77 -13.05
CA THR A 68 -11.78 2.03 -11.98
C THR A 68 -12.52 2.24 -10.66
N ALA A 69 -12.13 1.50 -9.62
CA ALA A 69 -12.54 1.80 -8.24
C ALA A 69 -11.47 2.63 -7.53
N MET A 70 -11.93 3.55 -6.72
CA MET A 70 -11.13 4.12 -5.64
C MET A 70 -11.37 3.27 -4.39
N ILE A 71 -10.35 2.57 -3.93
CA ILE A 71 -10.40 1.77 -2.71
C ILE A 71 -9.68 2.49 -1.58
N ARG A 72 -10.18 2.31 -0.36
CA ARG A 72 -9.57 2.80 0.88
C ARG A 72 -9.15 1.62 1.72
N THR A 73 -7.92 1.67 2.24
CA THR A 73 -7.40 0.66 3.18
C THR A 73 -6.48 1.31 4.19
N LYS A 74 -6.19 0.61 5.30
CA LYS A 74 -5.26 1.11 6.32
C LYS A 74 -3.83 1.04 5.79
N ALA A 75 -3.01 2.05 6.10
CA ALA A 75 -1.61 2.12 5.70
C ALA A 75 -0.82 0.84 6.06
N LYS A 76 -1.09 0.27 7.25
CA LYS A 76 -0.47 -1.00 7.69
C LYS A 76 -0.80 -2.22 6.82
N MET A 77 -1.93 -2.20 6.12
CA MET A 77 -2.39 -3.31 5.26
C MET A 77 -2.09 -3.05 3.78
N LEU A 78 -1.59 -1.87 3.42
CA LEU A 78 -1.32 -1.46 2.03
C LEU A 78 -0.50 -2.51 1.26
N ASN A 79 0.60 -2.97 1.84
CA ASN A 79 1.49 -3.93 1.20
C ASN A 79 0.82 -5.30 1.01
N GLN A 80 -0.08 -5.67 1.92
CA GLN A 80 -0.83 -6.92 1.82
C GLN A 80 -1.86 -6.82 0.70
N VAL A 81 -2.60 -5.72 0.63
CA VAL A 81 -3.56 -5.45 -0.46
C VAL A 81 -2.84 -5.43 -1.82
N ARG A 82 -1.73 -4.68 -1.94
CA ARG A 82 -0.94 -4.64 -3.19
C ARG A 82 -0.44 -6.02 -3.60
N SER A 83 0.07 -6.81 -2.65
CA SER A 83 0.53 -8.17 -2.92
C SER A 83 -0.62 -9.05 -3.41
N ALA A 84 -1.77 -9.04 -2.73
CA ALA A 84 -2.94 -9.83 -3.12
C ALA A 84 -3.40 -9.49 -4.54
N LEU A 85 -3.51 -8.20 -4.85
CA LEU A 85 -3.92 -7.75 -6.19
C LEU A 85 -2.88 -8.10 -7.26
N ALA A 86 -1.58 -8.00 -6.95
CA ALA A 86 -0.51 -8.31 -7.90
C ALA A 86 -0.40 -9.82 -8.23
N PHE A 87 -0.72 -10.70 -7.26
CA PHE A 87 -0.69 -12.15 -7.46
C PHE A 87 -1.99 -12.72 -8.05
N TYR A 88 -3.05 -11.92 -8.19
CA TYR A 88 -4.32 -12.39 -8.70
C TYR A 88 -4.34 -12.42 -10.23
N GLY A 89 -4.29 -13.64 -10.80
CA GLY A 89 -4.15 -13.84 -12.25
C GLY A 89 -5.35 -14.47 -12.97
N ILE A 90 -6.33 -15.02 -12.25
CA ILE A 90 -7.47 -15.74 -12.86
C ILE A 90 -8.78 -15.36 -12.17
N HIS A 91 -9.74 -14.85 -12.95
CA HIS A 91 -11.11 -14.56 -12.52
C HIS A 91 -12.11 -15.28 -13.43
N ASP A 92 -12.96 -16.14 -12.86
CA ASP A 92 -13.99 -16.90 -13.59
C ASP A 92 -13.46 -17.60 -14.86
N LYS A 93 -12.32 -18.29 -14.72
CA LYS A 93 -11.60 -19.04 -15.78
C LYS A 93 -10.98 -18.18 -16.89
N ARG A 94 -10.96 -16.86 -16.73
CA ARG A 94 -10.30 -15.92 -17.64
C ARG A 94 -9.07 -15.33 -16.98
N GLU A 95 -8.06 -15.05 -17.79
CA GLU A 95 -6.89 -14.32 -17.29
C GLU A 95 -7.31 -12.90 -16.89
N CYS A 96 -6.76 -12.42 -15.78
CA CYS A 96 -7.01 -11.06 -15.32
C CYS A 96 -5.79 -10.46 -14.65
N ALA A 97 -5.70 -9.15 -14.65
CA ALA A 97 -4.68 -8.41 -13.93
C ALA A 97 -5.27 -7.15 -13.28
N PHE A 98 -4.81 -6.85 -12.07
CA PHE A 98 -5.10 -5.57 -11.44
C PHE A 98 -4.05 -4.53 -11.83
N ARG A 99 -4.51 -3.36 -12.26
CA ARG A 99 -3.70 -2.13 -12.37
C ARG A 99 -3.98 -1.27 -11.16
N ILE A 100 -2.92 -0.87 -10.47
CA ILE A 100 -2.99 -0.04 -9.26
C ILE A 100 -2.30 1.28 -9.58
N ASP A 101 -3.08 2.35 -9.64
CA ASP A 101 -2.57 3.70 -9.73
C ASP A 101 -2.55 4.30 -8.33
N THR A 102 -1.35 4.54 -7.82
CA THR A 102 -1.16 5.37 -6.64
C THR A 102 -1.21 6.81 -7.08
N LYS A 103 -2.05 7.64 -6.45
CA LYS A 103 -1.72 9.07 -6.38
C LYS A 103 -0.37 9.15 -5.70
N SER A 104 0.68 9.43 -6.45
CA SER A 104 1.97 9.80 -5.87
C SER A 104 1.73 11.07 -5.06
N GLU A 105 2.11 11.05 -3.79
CA GLU A 105 2.38 12.27 -3.02
C GLU A 105 3.71 12.88 -3.52
N GLU A 106 3.78 13.22 -4.81
CA GLU A 106 4.86 14.01 -5.45
C GLU A 106 4.11 15.16 -6.14
N ASP A 107 4.00 16.36 -5.55
CA ASP A 107 5.05 17.38 -5.48
C ASP A 107 5.06 18.12 -4.13
N ASN A 108 5.88 17.68 -3.15
CA ASN A 108 6.19 18.52 -2.00
C ASN A 108 7.51 18.14 -1.31
N ASN A 109 8.58 17.95 -2.10
CA ASN A 109 9.93 18.01 -1.56
C ASN A 109 10.68 19.17 -2.23
N ASN A 110 10.77 20.22 -1.42
CA ASN A 110 11.58 21.42 -1.53
C ASN A 110 13.00 21.06 -1.99
N ASP A 111 13.47 21.69 -3.06
CA ASP A 111 14.88 21.84 -3.37
C ASP A 111 15.56 22.48 -2.14
N ASN A 112 16.26 21.67 -1.36
CA ASN A 112 17.35 22.15 -0.53
C ASN A 112 18.62 21.57 -1.15
N ASP A 113 19.08 22.26 -2.18
CA ASP A 113 20.51 22.44 -2.40
C ASP A 113 21.11 23.01 -1.10
N ASP A 114 22.10 22.32 -0.53
CA ASP A 114 23.24 22.91 0.18
C ASP A 114 24.17 21.76 0.62
N ASP A 115 25.14 21.52 -0.27
CA ASP A 115 26.57 21.35 -0.03
C ASP A 115 27.11 20.39 1.04
N ASP A 116 27.91 19.43 0.52
CA ASP A 116 29.29 19.11 0.93
C ASP A 116 29.71 19.42 2.37
N ASP A 117 30.16 18.40 3.12
CA ASP A 117 31.61 18.22 3.27
C ASP A 117 32.00 16.96 4.07
N GLU A 118 33.21 16.53 3.74
CA GLU A 118 33.91 15.28 4.02
C GLU A 118 34.35 15.03 5.48
N GLU A 119 34.52 13.73 5.76
CA GLU A 119 35.57 13.05 6.54
C GLU A 119 36.11 13.52 7.93
N GLU A 120 36.05 12.53 8.84
CA GLU A 120 37.10 12.01 9.75
C GLU A 120 37.74 12.80 10.92
N GLU A 121 37.98 11.99 11.97
CA GLU A 121 39.02 12.06 13.02
C GLU A 121 38.85 12.92 14.32
N LYS A 122 38.68 12.16 15.42
CA LYS A 122 39.43 12.21 16.70
C LYS A 122 39.68 13.55 17.43
N SER A 123 39.17 13.64 18.67
CA SER A 123 39.88 13.34 19.94
C SER A 123 39.50 14.25 21.13
N LEU A 124 39.41 13.61 22.29
CA LEU A 124 39.74 14.04 23.67
C LEU A 124 39.36 15.45 24.16
N THR A 125 38.57 15.51 25.22
CA THR A 125 39.03 15.94 26.56
C THR A 125 37.99 15.58 27.63
N MET A 126 38.45 15.10 28.79
CA MET A 126 37.61 14.89 29.98
C MET A 126 37.63 16.16 30.83
N PRO A 127 36.52 16.57 31.47
CA PRO A 127 36.56 17.58 32.51
C PRO A 127 37.03 16.95 33.84
N MET A 128 38.07 17.53 34.43
CA MET A 128 38.38 17.44 35.86
C MET A 128 37.69 18.63 36.52
N ASP A 129 36.77 18.36 37.45
CA ASP A 129 36.57 19.10 38.72
C ASP A 129 35.55 18.35 39.59
#